data_AF-A0A942YHX2-F1
#
_entry.id   AF-A0A942YHX2-F1
#
_cell.length_a   1.000
_cell.length_b   1.000
_cell.length_c   1.000
_cell.angle_alpha   90.00
_cell.angle_beta   90.00
_cell.angle_gamma   90.00
#
_symmetry.space_group_name_H-M   'P 1'
#
loop_
_entity.id
_entity.type
_entity.pdbx_description
1 polymer ?
#
loop_
_entity_poly.entity_id
_entity_poly.type
_entity_poly.pdbx_seq_one_letter_code
_entity_poly.pdbx_strand_id
1 'polypeptide(L)'
;MIKKYITHQQGITLLELLAALAISTLVIGLTFSVLFSSKKFNDKTHAYVDLRQEANIIISSLRKHQKNSEKVCHEQLLTNDNISMEIQINEVELKSGYCWTPTNSNDTHVKFTLKDKKQHNKFDVDTIIEGRERKDFSINIPDQPVKEETFFDYLKNNNVFVYGNDLDTNGSNSFNGSGTILINNFNHSNLLFNGGGSVLSVKKIFINKNGNEVIFSDSTRLGELEKTETVRIIGNVQLNRGTAAILGDTIYISGNVTFDNGAVIKGKKVIIGGNVTFKNSSDKITADEIYVTGTIKKIDNGNIVGRLFNSNPPGKIEIPVDIPILPPSFREDSWYSTNGYEVTSSVNFSDNSKIFSPSSFTVKDWHSNKQNVIIISKGDITLEKFGGSDLTGILFAPNGKVTFKGKSFNGVVIAKNGFFTNGETKVTFTNVDEFIKNPDKAPFK
;
A
#
# COMPACT_ATOMS: atom_id res chain seq x y z
N MET A 1 0.25 -8.65 62.33
CA MET A 1 1.08 -9.77 61.83
C MET A 1 2.17 -9.35 60.82
N ILE A 2 2.72 -8.12 60.87
CA ILE A 2 3.78 -7.66 59.94
C ILE A 2 5.14 -7.51 60.64
N LYS A 3 5.19 -7.61 61.98
CA LYS A 3 6.42 -7.38 62.76
C LYS A 3 7.39 -8.56 62.88
N LYS A 4 7.06 -9.74 62.30
CA LYS A 4 7.86 -10.97 62.52
C LYS A 4 8.81 -11.34 61.37
N TYR A 5 8.78 -10.61 60.25
CA TYR A 5 9.63 -10.89 59.08
C TYR A 5 10.94 -10.07 59.02
N ILE A 6 11.14 -9.09 59.90
CA ILE A 6 12.29 -8.15 59.80
C ILE A 6 13.50 -8.59 60.67
N THR A 7 13.38 -9.61 61.52
CA THR A 7 14.41 -9.94 62.53
C THR A 7 15.20 -11.23 62.28
N HIS A 8 15.25 -11.74 61.06
CA HIS A 8 16.21 -12.80 60.68
C HIS A 8 17.43 -12.18 60.00
N GLN A 9 18.38 -11.66 60.78
CA GLN A 9 19.69 -11.25 60.25
C GLN A 9 20.58 -12.48 60.12
N GLN A 10 20.40 -13.23 59.03
CA GLN A 10 21.48 -14.07 58.52
C GLN A 10 22.46 -13.14 57.82
N GLY A 11 23.65 -12.97 58.40
CA GLY A 11 24.71 -12.18 57.77
C GLY A 11 25.07 -12.79 56.42
N ILE A 12 25.17 -11.95 55.39
CA ILE A 12 25.65 -12.35 54.07
C ILE A 12 27.04 -12.94 54.27
N THR A 13 27.24 -14.18 53.82
CA THR A 13 28.55 -14.81 53.93
C THR A 13 29.51 -14.13 52.96
N LEU A 14 30.79 -13.99 53.34
CA LEU A 14 31.82 -13.39 52.47
C LEU A 14 31.87 -14.08 51.09
N LEU A 15 31.60 -15.37 51.06
CA LEU A 15 31.54 -16.18 49.85
C LEU A 15 30.41 -15.75 48.91
N GLU A 16 29.20 -15.51 49.43
CA GLU A 16 28.05 -15.04 48.64
C GLU A 16 28.31 -13.64 48.07
N LEU A 17 28.92 -12.75 48.84
CA LEU A 17 29.31 -11.42 48.37
C LEU A 17 30.31 -11.52 47.21
N LEU A 18 31.34 -12.36 47.35
CA LEU A 18 32.37 -12.53 46.33
C LEU A 18 31.80 -13.15 45.04
N ALA A 19 30.92 -14.15 45.18
CA ALA A 19 30.23 -14.77 44.06
C ALA A 19 29.30 -13.78 43.33
N ALA A 20 28.53 -12.99 44.07
CA ALA A 20 27.66 -11.95 43.50
C ALA A 20 28.48 -10.89 42.74
N LEU A 21 29.63 -10.48 43.27
CA LEU A 21 30.52 -9.51 42.64
C LEU A 21 31.15 -10.06 41.36
N ALA A 22 31.60 -11.32 41.37
CA ALA A 22 32.12 -12.00 40.19
C ALA A 22 31.06 -12.12 39.08
N ILE A 23 29.85 -12.59 39.41
CA ILE A 23 28.75 -12.71 38.45
C ILE A 23 28.37 -11.32 37.89
N SER A 24 28.29 -10.30 38.75
CA SER A 24 27.97 -8.94 38.33
C SER A 24 29.00 -8.38 37.34
N THR A 25 30.30 -8.56 37.60
CA THR A 25 31.35 -8.11 36.65
C THR A 25 31.25 -8.80 35.30
N LEU A 26 30.92 -10.09 35.27
CA LEU A 26 30.73 -10.85 34.03
C LEU A 26 29.52 -10.33 33.25
N VAL A 27 28.38 -10.11 33.92
CA VAL A 27 27.16 -9.58 33.31
C VAL A 27 27.38 -8.16 32.78
N ILE A 28 28.05 -7.29 33.56
CA ILE A 28 28.39 -5.93 33.14
C ILE A 28 29.32 -5.95 31.92
N GLY A 29 30.32 -6.82 31.91
CA GLY A 29 31.25 -6.97 30.78
C GLY A 29 30.53 -7.38 29.48
N LEU A 30 29.66 -8.38 29.56
CA LEU A 30 28.88 -8.85 28.40
C LEU A 30 27.92 -7.77 27.89
N THR A 31 27.19 -7.10 28.79
CA THR A 31 26.24 -6.06 28.40
C THR A 31 26.93 -4.86 27.77
N PHE A 32 28.08 -4.44 28.29
CA PHE A 32 28.85 -3.32 27.72
C PHE A 32 29.43 -3.65 26.34
N SER A 33 29.88 -4.90 26.13
CA SER A 33 30.38 -5.37 24.84
C SER A 33 29.30 -5.35 23.75
N VAL A 34 28.09 -5.81 24.07
CA VAL A 34 26.95 -5.78 23.15
C VAL A 34 26.54 -4.34 22.84
N LEU A 35 26.50 -3.47 23.85
CA LEU A 35 26.15 -2.06 23.67
C LEU A 35 27.16 -1.34 22.76
N PHE A 36 28.46 -1.55 22.99
CA PHE A 36 29.51 -0.94 22.16
C PHE A 36 29.49 -1.47 20.72
N SER A 37 29.25 -2.77 20.55
CA SER A 37 29.10 -3.39 19.23
C SER A 37 27.89 -2.85 18.48
N SER A 38 26.76 -2.69 19.17
CA SER A 38 25.53 -2.10 18.62
C SER A 38 25.75 -0.65 18.19
N LYS A 39 26.42 0.17 19.03
CA LYS A 39 26.75 1.55 18.68
C LYS A 39 27.64 1.63 17.43
N LYS A 40 28.70 0.82 17.37
CA LYS A 40 29.60 0.78 16.19
C LYS A 40 28.88 0.33 14.92
N PHE A 41 27.97 -0.65 15.04
CA PHE A 41 27.15 -1.10 13.93
C PHE A 41 26.18 -0.02 13.46
N ASN A 42 25.56 0.70 14.39
CA ASN A 42 24.66 1.80 14.11
C ASN A 42 25.38 2.94 13.37
N ASP A 43 26.55 3.36 13.87
CA ASP A 43 27.35 4.43 13.26
C ASP A 43 27.77 4.08 11.82
N LYS A 44 28.16 2.82 11.59
CA LYS A 44 28.49 2.32 10.24
C LYS A 44 27.28 2.27 9.31
N THR A 45 26.12 1.86 9.84
CA THR A 45 24.88 1.77 9.07
C THR A 45 24.39 3.16 8.67
N HIS A 46 24.42 4.13 9.59
CA HIS A 46 24.08 5.51 9.29
C HIS A 46 24.99 6.10 8.21
N ALA A 47 26.31 5.96 8.35
CA ALA A 47 27.24 6.46 7.34
C ALA A 47 26.98 5.86 5.94
N TYR A 48 26.58 4.59 5.85
CA TYR A 48 26.23 3.97 4.56
C TYR A 48 24.91 4.51 4.00
N VAL A 49 23.90 4.72 4.84
CA VAL A 49 22.62 5.32 4.44
C VAL A 49 22.84 6.73 3.91
N ASP A 50 23.65 7.53 4.60
CA ASP A 50 23.97 8.91 4.22
C ASP A 50 24.66 8.95 2.84
N LEU A 51 25.66 8.09 2.61
CA LEU A 51 26.33 7.99 1.30
C LEU A 51 25.34 7.60 0.17
N ARG A 52 24.40 6.69 0.44
CA ARG A 52 23.40 6.27 -0.56
C ARG A 52 22.39 7.38 -0.84
N GLN A 53 21.96 8.12 0.17
CA GLN A 53 21.08 9.26 0.00
C GLN A 53 21.76 10.36 -0.83
N GLU A 54 23.02 10.66 -0.52
CA GLU A 54 23.81 11.64 -1.27
C GLU A 54 23.97 11.23 -2.74
N ALA A 55 24.26 9.95 -2.99
CA ALA A 55 24.35 9.42 -4.35
C ALA A 55 23.04 9.58 -5.14
N ASN A 56 21.89 9.33 -4.51
CA ASN A 56 20.59 9.51 -5.14
C ASN A 56 20.31 10.98 -5.46
N ILE A 57 20.73 11.91 -4.60
CA ILE A 57 20.63 13.36 -4.82
C ILE A 57 21.49 13.76 -6.03
N ILE A 58 22.75 13.29 -6.09
CA ILE A 58 23.67 13.55 -7.21
C ILE A 58 23.06 13.08 -8.53
N ILE A 59 22.60 11.83 -8.61
CA ILE A 59 21.98 11.28 -9.83
C ILE A 59 20.74 12.08 -10.24
N SER A 60 19.88 12.43 -9.27
CA SER A 60 18.66 13.19 -9.53
C SER A 60 18.97 14.61 -10.03
N SER A 61 19.99 15.25 -9.46
CA SER A 61 20.49 16.56 -9.88
C SER A 61 21.03 16.49 -11.32
N LEU A 62 21.90 15.53 -11.61
CA LEU A 62 22.46 15.33 -12.95
C LEU A 62 21.37 15.04 -14.00
N ARG A 63 20.36 14.22 -13.66
CA ARG A 63 19.20 13.97 -14.53
C ARG A 63 18.40 15.24 -14.82
N LYS A 64 18.17 16.06 -13.79
CA LYS A 64 17.47 17.35 -13.93
C LYS A 64 18.25 18.28 -14.87
N HIS A 65 19.57 18.40 -14.67
CA HIS A 65 20.42 19.25 -15.49
C HIS A 65 20.53 18.74 -16.93
N GLN A 66 20.67 17.42 -17.15
CA GLN A 66 20.60 16.80 -18.48
C GLN A 66 19.25 17.10 -19.16
N LYS A 67 18.15 16.93 -18.42
CA LYS A 67 16.80 17.20 -18.95
C LYS A 67 16.62 18.66 -19.31
N ASN A 68 17.22 19.60 -18.58
CA ASN A 68 17.05 21.04 -18.83
C ASN A 68 18.16 21.64 -19.72
N SER A 69 19.17 20.87 -20.12
CA SER A 69 20.33 21.36 -20.86
C SER A 69 21.15 22.39 -20.07
N GLU A 70 21.13 22.29 -18.74
CA GLU A 70 21.76 23.25 -17.84
C GLU A 70 23.14 22.76 -17.40
N LYS A 71 24.10 23.69 -17.34
CA LYS A 71 25.45 23.44 -16.84
C LYS A 71 25.41 23.13 -15.34
N VAL A 72 26.19 22.14 -14.90
CA VAL A 72 26.32 21.74 -13.48
C VAL A 72 27.80 21.63 -13.10
N CYS A 73 28.15 22.24 -11.97
CA CYS A 73 29.53 22.26 -11.47
C CYS A 73 29.73 21.24 -10.34
N HIS A 74 30.96 20.75 -10.19
CA HIS A 74 31.30 19.76 -9.15
C HIS A 74 30.85 20.19 -7.74
N GLU A 75 30.98 21.47 -7.41
CA GLU A 75 30.62 22.06 -6.11
C GLU A 75 29.12 22.02 -5.83
N GLN A 76 28.28 21.93 -6.87
CA GLN A 76 26.82 21.93 -6.75
C GLN A 76 26.24 20.52 -6.57
N LEU A 77 27.07 19.48 -6.76
CA LEU A 77 26.63 18.09 -6.70
C LEU A 77 26.66 17.53 -5.27
N LEU A 78 27.55 18.03 -4.42
CA LEU A 78 27.62 17.64 -3.02
C LEU A 78 26.87 18.63 -2.13
N THR A 79 25.97 18.11 -1.32
CA THR A 79 25.24 18.86 -0.30
C THR A 79 25.84 18.69 1.10
N ASN A 80 26.69 17.68 1.29
CA ASN A 80 27.29 17.35 2.58
C ASN A 80 28.83 17.46 2.57
N ASP A 81 29.35 18.41 3.34
CA ASP A 81 30.80 18.67 3.47
C ASP A 81 31.60 17.52 4.09
N ASN A 82 30.95 16.56 4.76
CA ASN A 82 31.62 15.39 5.33
C ASN A 82 31.89 14.28 4.30
N ILE A 83 31.36 14.41 3.08
CA ILE A 83 31.52 13.45 2.00
C ILE A 83 32.53 14.03 0.99
N SER A 84 33.34 13.15 0.42
CA SER A 84 34.18 13.44 -0.74
C SER A 84 33.69 12.63 -1.93
N MET A 85 33.80 13.20 -3.13
CA MET A 85 33.32 12.59 -4.37
C MET A 85 34.44 12.59 -5.40
N GLU A 86 34.58 11.46 -6.09
CA GLU A 86 35.35 11.32 -7.32
C GLU A 86 34.36 10.97 -8.41
N ILE A 87 34.11 11.86 -9.37
CA ILE A 87 33.09 11.69 -10.42
C ILE A 87 33.69 11.76 -11.82
N GLN A 88 33.21 10.89 -12.71
CA GLN A 88 33.52 10.81 -14.11
C GLN A 88 32.22 10.85 -14.92
N ILE A 89 32.19 11.71 -15.94
CA ILE A 89 31.07 11.85 -16.87
C ILE A 89 31.59 11.61 -18.28
N ASN A 90 31.05 10.60 -18.97
CA ASN A 90 31.54 10.10 -20.26
C ASN A 90 33.05 9.84 -20.25
N GLU A 91 33.53 9.14 -19.21
CA GLU A 91 34.94 8.82 -18.98
C GLU A 91 35.85 10.04 -18.70
N VAL A 92 35.27 11.25 -18.59
CA VAL A 92 36.01 12.47 -18.23
C VAL A 92 35.81 12.78 -16.76
N GLU A 93 36.91 12.88 -16.01
CA GLU A 93 36.90 13.25 -14.59
C GLU A 93 36.44 14.70 -14.40
N LEU A 94 35.39 14.91 -13.60
CA LEU A 94 34.87 16.23 -13.26
C LEU A 94 35.47 16.66 -11.91
N LYS A 95 36.50 17.50 -11.95
CA LYS A 95 37.21 18.00 -10.76
C LYS A 95 36.55 19.27 -10.19
N SER A 96 36.89 19.61 -8.95
CA SER A 96 36.52 20.91 -8.38
C SER A 96 36.99 22.07 -9.27
N GLY A 97 36.12 23.05 -9.48
CA GLY A 97 36.28 24.18 -10.40
C GLY A 97 35.83 23.89 -11.83
N TYR A 98 35.54 22.63 -12.16
CA TYR A 98 35.04 22.24 -13.47
C TYR A 98 33.54 21.99 -13.44
N CYS A 99 32.92 22.22 -14.59
CA CYS A 99 31.50 22.02 -14.78
C CYS A 99 31.26 21.26 -16.07
N TRP A 100 30.25 20.42 -16.03
CA TRP A 100 29.79 19.66 -17.17
C TRP A 100 28.56 20.33 -17.78
N THR A 101 28.52 20.38 -19.11
CA THR A 101 27.39 20.90 -19.88
C THR A 101 26.79 19.76 -20.68
N PRO A 102 25.51 19.39 -20.44
CA PRO A 102 24.83 18.33 -21.17
C PRO A 102 24.75 18.60 -22.68
N THR A 103 25.04 17.59 -23.49
CA THR A 103 24.72 17.58 -24.92
C THR A 103 23.40 16.83 -25.13
N ASN A 104 22.37 17.55 -25.56
CA ASN A 104 20.94 17.16 -25.47
C ASN A 104 20.51 15.85 -26.16
N SER A 105 21.36 15.23 -26.98
CA SER A 105 21.00 14.07 -27.81
C SER A 105 21.50 12.73 -27.28
N ASN A 106 22.53 12.71 -26.43
CA ASN A 106 23.25 11.47 -26.12
C ASN A 106 23.10 11.06 -24.66
N ASP A 107 23.07 9.75 -24.45
CA ASP A 107 23.16 9.16 -23.11
C ASP A 107 24.50 9.54 -22.48
N THR A 108 24.45 9.88 -21.20
CA THR A 108 25.60 10.32 -20.43
C THR A 108 25.98 9.23 -19.43
N HIS A 109 27.13 8.59 -19.62
CA HIS A 109 27.68 7.64 -18.66
C HIS A 109 28.22 8.39 -17.45
N VAL A 110 27.79 8.03 -16.24
CA VAL A 110 28.20 8.68 -15.00
C VAL A 110 28.68 7.63 -14.03
N LYS A 111 29.94 7.78 -13.62
CA LYS A 111 30.57 6.94 -12.60
C LYS A 111 31.07 7.82 -11.47
N PHE A 112 30.72 7.51 -10.23
CA PHE A 112 31.30 8.23 -9.10
C PHE A 112 31.46 7.37 -7.85
N THR A 113 32.45 7.74 -7.05
CA THR A 113 32.72 7.13 -5.74
C THR A 113 32.54 8.20 -4.67
N LEU A 114 31.66 7.94 -3.70
CA LEU A 114 31.53 8.74 -2.49
C LEU A 114 32.32 8.13 -1.35
N LYS A 115 33.05 8.95 -0.60
CA LYS A 115 33.81 8.51 0.59
C LYS A 115 33.48 9.38 1.78
N ASP A 116 33.11 8.76 2.89
CA ASP A 116 32.99 9.43 4.18
C ASP A 116 34.38 9.78 4.72
N LYS A 117 34.61 11.08 4.99
CA LYS A 117 35.88 11.60 5.51
C LYS A 117 36.24 11.03 6.89
N LYS A 118 35.27 10.57 7.68
CA LYS A 118 35.46 10.12 9.07
C LYS A 118 35.60 8.61 9.21
N GLN A 119 34.81 7.84 8.46
CA GLN A 119 34.70 6.39 8.67
C GLN A 119 35.30 5.54 7.54
N HIS A 120 35.89 6.17 6.51
CA HIS A 120 36.46 5.50 5.32
C HIS A 120 35.49 4.58 4.57
N ASN A 121 34.17 4.68 4.83
CA ASN A 121 33.15 3.99 4.06
C ASN A 121 33.12 4.56 2.64
N LYS A 122 32.88 3.68 1.66
CA LYS A 122 32.83 4.04 0.24
C LYS A 122 31.51 3.56 -0.38
N PHE A 123 31.00 4.32 -1.34
CA PHE A 123 29.83 3.96 -2.11
C PHE A 123 30.09 4.28 -3.59
N ASP A 124 30.09 3.25 -4.43
CA ASP A 124 30.38 3.35 -5.86
C ASP A 124 29.07 3.31 -6.65
N VAL A 125 28.95 4.23 -7.60
CA VAL A 125 27.84 4.33 -8.54
C VAL A 125 28.39 4.26 -9.95
N ASP A 126 27.79 3.41 -10.77
CA ASP A 126 28.06 3.30 -12.20
C ASP A 126 26.72 3.25 -12.91
N THR A 127 26.38 4.31 -13.66
CA THR A 127 25.04 4.49 -14.22
C THR A 127 25.03 5.28 -15.51
N ILE A 128 23.91 5.27 -16.23
CA ILE A 128 23.69 6.02 -17.45
C ILE A 128 22.51 6.97 -17.24
N ILE A 129 22.69 8.22 -17.64
CA ILE A 129 21.66 9.26 -17.65
C ILE A 129 21.19 9.44 -19.09
N GLU A 130 19.93 9.09 -19.35
CA GLU A 130 19.36 9.08 -20.70
C GLU A 130 19.33 10.46 -21.37
N GLY A 131 19.63 10.50 -22.67
CA GLY A 131 19.42 11.66 -23.53
C GLY A 131 17.95 11.86 -23.89
N ARG A 132 17.56 13.06 -24.37
CA ARG A 132 16.14 13.39 -24.65
C ARG A 132 15.52 12.60 -25.81
N GLU A 133 16.30 11.94 -26.67
CA GLU A 133 15.80 11.23 -27.85
C GLU A 133 16.24 9.76 -27.91
N ARG A 134 15.46 8.87 -27.28
CA ARG A 134 15.29 7.52 -27.81
C ARG A 134 13.82 7.25 -28.06
N LYS A 135 13.52 6.87 -29.32
CA LYS A 135 12.38 6.01 -29.62
C LYS A 135 12.67 4.65 -28.98
N ASP A 136 11.72 4.19 -28.18
CA ASP A 136 11.78 2.95 -27.40
C ASP A 136 12.37 1.77 -28.20
N PHE A 137 13.56 1.32 -27.79
CA PHE A 137 14.05 -0.03 -28.06
C PHE A 137 14.20 -0.74 -26.72
N SER A 138 13.42 -1.81 -26.52
CA SER A 138 13.54 -2.67 -25.35
C SER A 138 14.82 -3.50 -25.44
N ILE A 139 15.75 -3.28 -24.51
CA ILE A 139 16.92 -4.12 -24.31
C ILE A 139 16.77 -4.81 -22.96
N ASN A 140 16.86 -6.14 -22.98
CA ASN A 140 16.77 -7.01 -21.81
C ASN A 140 18.13 -7.03 -21.12
N ILE A 141 18.25 -6.41 -19.94
CA ILE A 141 19.45 -6.44 -19.08
C ILE A 141 19.26 -7.56 -18.05
N PRO A 142 20.28 -8.37 -17.71
CA PRO A 142 20.15 -9.39 -16.67
C PRO A 142 20.06 -8.72 -15.29
N ASP A 143 18.96 -8.97 -14.58
CA ASP A 143 18.65 -8.39 -13.27
C ASP A 143 19.74 -8.67 -12.21
N GLN A 144 20.26 -7.61 -11.58
CA GLN A 144 20.69 -7.72 -10.17
C GLN A 144 19.44 -8.04 -9.35
N PRO A 145 19.50 -8.88 -8.29
CA PRO A 145 18.32 -9.30 -7.57
C PRO A 145 17.68 -8.09 -6.90
N VAL A 146 16.65 -7.54 -7.55
CA VAL A 146 15.66 -6.69 -6.90
C VAL A 146 15.20 -7.51 -5.70
N LYS A 147 15.37 -6.98 -4.49
CA LYS A 147 14.73 -7.59 -3.33
C LYS A 147 13.23 -7.51 -3.61
N GLU A 148 12.66 -8.60 -4.11
CA GLU A 148 11.24 -8.68 -4.44
C GLU A 148 10.47 -8.22 -3.21
N GLU A 149 9.66 -7.17 -3.37
CA GLU A 149 8.75 -6.72 -2.33
C GLU A 149 7.82 -7.89 -2.02
N THR A 150 7.84 -8.37 -0.77
CA THR A 150 6.94 -9.47 -0.39
C THR A 150 5.50 -8.98 -0.43
N PHE A 151 4.53 -9.88 -0.58
CA PHE A 151 3.13 -9.46 -0.54
C PHE A 151 2.77 -8.77 0.80
N PHE A 152 3.42 -9.18 1.90
CA PHE A 152 3.28 -8.53 3.20
C PHE A 152 3.77 -7.06 3.18
N ASP A 153 4.96 -6.83 2.61
CA ASP A 153 5.52 -5.48 2.48
C ASP A 153 4.58 -4.60 1.63
N TYR A 154 4.03 -5.16 0.54
CA TYR A 154 3.05 -4.47 -0.29
C TYR A 154 1.81 -4.05 0.51
N LEU A 155 1.16 -4.98 1.23
CA LEU A 155 -0.02 -4.68 2.04
C LEU A 155 0.26 -3.59 3.07
N LYS A 156 1.41 -3.70 3.74
CA LYS A 156 1.82 -2.77 4.80
C LYS A 156 2.10 -1.38 4.23
N ASN A 157 2.96 -1.28 3.23
CA ASN A 157 3.44 -0.02 2.65
C ASN A 157 2.31 0.72 1.92
N ASN A 158 1.40 -0.03 1.28
CA ASN A 158 0.26 0.53 0.55
C ASN A 158 -1.02 0.63 1.40
N ASN A 159 -0.98 0.25 2.68
CA ASN A 159 -2.12 0.25 3.61
C ASN A 159 -3.36 -0.48 3.02
N VAL A 160 -3.16 -1.63 2.37
CA VAL A 160 -4.26 -2.37 1.72
C VAL A 160 -5.00 -3.21 2.76
N PHE A 161 -6.33 -3.09 2.80
CA PHE A 161 -7.17 -3.88 3.71
C PHE A 161 -8.32 -4.62 3.05
N VAL A 162 -8.65 -4.31 1.80
CA VAL A 162 -9.50 -5.15 0.97
C VAL A 162 -8.72 -5.41 -0.30
N TYR A 163 -8.43 -6.68 -0.56
CA TYR A 163 -7.79 -7.17 -1.77
C TYR A 163 -8.63 -8.32 -2.34
N GLY A 164 -9.16 -8.14 -3.55
CA GLY A 164 -10.00 -9.17 -4.18
C GLY A 164 -10.48 -8.78 -5.57
N ASN A 165 -11.39 -9.56 -6.17
CA ASN A 165 -12.02 -9.22 -7.45
C ASN A 165 -13.40 -8.60 -7.34
N ASP A 166 -14.00 -8.68 -6.16
CA ASP A 166 -15.37 -8.23 -5.94
C ASP A 166 -15.49 -7.62 -4.55
N LEU A 167 -16.44 -6.71 -4.41
CA LEU A 167 -16.78 -6.08 -3.15
C LEU A 167 -18.27 -5.84 -3.15
N ASP A 168 -18.99 -6.73 -2.46
CA ASP A 168 -20.43 -6.63 -2.33
C ASP A 168 -20.77 -5.77 -1.11
N THR A 169 -21.54 -4.73 -1.38
CA THR A 169 -22.04 -3.78 -0.39
C THR A 169 -23.54 -3.87 -0.20
N ASN A 170 -24.19 -5.01 -0.48
CA ASN A 170 -25.62 -5.23 -0.25
C ASN A 170 -26.08 -4.73 1.15
N GLY A 171 -27.04 -3.80 1.18
CA GLY A 171 -27.50 -3.10 2.39
C GLY A 171 -26.70 -1.82 2.69
N SER A 172 -26.94 -1.17 3.83
CA SER A 172 -26.32 0.12 4.17
C SER A 172 -24.96 -0.04 4.87
N ASN A 173 -23.94 -0.44 4.11
CA ASN A 173 -22.60 -0.68 4.65
C ASN A 173 -21.74 0.60 4.67
N SER A 174 -20.84 0.70 5.64
CA SER A 174 -19.90 1.82 5.72
C SER A 174 -18.46 1.32 5.82
N PHE A 175 -17.62 1.72 4.87
CA PHE A 175 -16.19 1.45 4.89
C PHE A 175 -15.47 2.74 5.27
N ASN A 176 -14.66 2.71 6.31
CA ASN A 176 -14.02 3.90 6.86
C ASN A 176 -12.53 3.68 7.15
N GLY A 177 -11.73 4.72 6.98
CA GLY A 177 -10.35 4.79 7.49
C GLY A 177 -9.32 5.25 6.46
N SER A 178 -8.05 5.30 6.87
CA SER A 178 -6.95 5.81 6.04
C SER A 178 -6.36 4.79 5.04
N GLY A 179 -7.02 3.65 4.87
CA GLY A 179 -6.54 2.53 4.07
C GLY A 179 -6.81 2.63 2.57
N THR A 180 -6.44 1.55 1.88
CA THR A 180 -6.60 1.34 0.45
C THR A 180 -7.52 0.15 0.17
N ILE A 181 -8.54 0.36 -0.66
CA ILE A 181 -9.33 -0.72 -1.28
C ILE A 181 -8.73 -1.02 -2.65
N LEU A 182 -8.51 -2.30 -2.93
CA LEU A 182 -7.97 -2.77 -4.20
C LEU A 182 -8.83 -3.90 -4.76
N ILE A 183 -9.45 -3.63 -5.91
CA ILE A 183 -10.29 -4.58 -6.64
C ILE A 183 -9.65 -4.89 -7.99
N ASN A 184 -9.38 -6.16 -8.24
CA ASN A 184 -8.77 -6.69 -9.47
C ASN A 184 -9.82 -7.31 -10.42
N ASN A 185 -9.37 -7.59 -11.63
CA ASN A 185 -10.21 -8.18 -12.68
C ASN A 185 -9.97 -9.69 -12.90
N PHE A 186 -9.52 -10.46 -11.90
CA PHE A 186 -9.19 -11.88 -12.17
C PHE A 186 -10.41 -12.74 -12.54
N ASN A 187 -11.63 -12.24 -12.31
CA ASN A 187 -12.87 -12.91 -12.68
C ASN A 187 -13.41 -12.51 -14.06
N HIS A 188 -12.81 -11.51 -14.71
CA HIS A 188 -13.27 -10.95 -15.98
C HIS A 188 -14.77 -10.62 -16.00
N SER A 189 -15.36 -10.25 -14.87
CA SER A 189 -16.77 -9.85 -14.76
C SER A 189 -16.92 -8.37 -14.44
N ASN A 190 -18.12 -7.86 -14.67
CA ASN A 190 -18.52 -6.56 -14.16
C ASN A 190 -18.45 -6.53 -12.62
N LEU A 191 -18.18 -5.35 -12.06
CA LEU A 191 -18.29 -5.06 -10.63
C LEU A 191 -19.62 -4.34 -10.39
N LEU A 192 -20.43 -4.83 -9.45
CA LEU A 192 -21.73 -4.24 -9.13
C LEU A 192 -21.73 -3.67 -7.71
N PHE A 193 -22.02 -2.39 -7.59
CA PHE A 193 -22.29 -1.70 -6.34
C PHE A 193 -23.79 -1.42 -6.23
N ASN A 194 -24.53 -2.27 -5.53
CA ASN A 194 -26.01 -2.22 -5.39
C ASN A 194 -26.46 -1.96 -3.94
N GLY A 195 -25.57 -1.38 -3.14
CA GLY A 195 -25.69 -1.32 -1.69
C GLY A 195 -26.58 -0.24 -1.12
N GLY A 196 -27.68 0.17 -1.75
CA GLY A 196 -28.73 1.01 -1.15
C GLY A 196 -28.27 2.03 -0.09
N GLY A 197 -27.41 3.01 -0.43
CA GLY A 197 -26.89 4.00 0.54
C GLY A 197 -25.55 3.64 1.20
N SER A 198 -24.90 2.57 0.77
CA SER A 198 -23.53 2.21 1.16
C SER A 198 -22.53 3.32 0.84
N VAL A 199 -21.56 3.53 1.73
CA VAL A 199 -20.51 4.55 1.59
C VAL A 199 -19.13 3.94 1.79
N LEU A 200 -18.27 4.06 0.78
CA LEU A 200 -16.89 3.58 0.82
C LEU A 200 -15.93 4.75 1.03
N SER A 201 -15.78 5.22 2.26
CA SER A 201 -14.99 6.40 2.64
C SER A 201 -13.59 6.01 3.11
N VAL A 202 -12.68 5.77 2.16
CA VAL A 202 -11.27 5.46 2.44
C VAL A 202 -10.32 6.37 1.68
N LYS A 203 -9.05 6.37 2.07
CA LYS A 203 -8.03 7.25 1.50
C LYS A 203 -7.80 7.01 0.01
N LYS A 204 -7.68 5.74 -0.40
CA LYS A 204 -7.41 5.33 -1.79
C LYS A 204 -8.31 4.19 -2.22
N ILE A 205 -8.86 4.29 -3.42
CA ILE A 205 -9.71 3.27 -4.02
C ILE A 205 -9.20 2.97 -5.42
N PHE A 206 -8.77 1.74 -5.64
CA PHE A 206 -8.25 1.26 -6.92
C PHE A 206 -9.10 0.10 -7.42
N ILE A 207 -9.69 0.28 -8.60
CA ILE A 207 -10.54 -0.72 -9.25
C ILE A 207 -9.97 -0.96 -10.64
N ASN A 208 -9.45 -2.16 -10.87
CA ASN A 208 -9.10 -2.64 -12.19
C ASN A 208 -10.19 -3.59 -12.66
N LYS A 209 -10.99 -3.14 -13.63
CA LYS A 209 -11.99 -3.89 -14.40
C LYS A 209 -11.78 -3.64 -15.89
N ASN A 210 -10.52 -3.65 -16.34
CA ASN A 210 -10.20 -3.45 -17.76
C ASN A 210 -10.97 -4.44 -18.66
N GLY A 211 -11.66 -3.95 -19.69
CA GLY A 211 -12.54 -4.74 -20.54
C GLY A 211 -13.94 -5.01 -19.97
N ASN A 212 -14.22 -4.62 -18.73
CA ASN A 212 -15.50 -4.79 -18.03
C ASN A 212 -16.04 -3.45 -17.52
N GLU A 213 -17.22 -3.51 -16.90
CA GLU A 213 -17.92 -2.36 -16.36
C GLU A 213 -17.92 -2.34 -14.82
N VAL A 214 -17.80 -1.15 -14.26
CA VAL A 214 -18.10 -0.85 -12.86
C VAL A 214 -19.46 -0.18 -12.83
N ILE A 215 -20.45 -0.88 -12.28
CA ILE A 215 -21.85 -0.51 -12.32
C ILE A 215 -22.30 -0.15 -10.92
N PHE A 216 -22.80 1.07 -10.76
CA PHE A 216 -23.47 1.51 -9.54
C PHE A 216 -24.96 1.42 -9.77
N SER A 217 -25.67 0.75 -8.86
CA SER A 217 -27.11 0.82 -8.68
C SER A 217 -27.42 1.27 -7.25
N ASP A 218 -28.55 1.95 -7.06
CA ASP A 218 -29.15 2.18 -5.74
C ASP A 218 -28.38 3.12 -4.79
N SER A 219 -27.98 4.31 -5.27
CA SER A 219 -27.41 5.38 -4.43
C SER A 219 -26.09 5.05 -3.70
N THR A 220 -25.34 4.05 -4.15
CA THR A 220 -24.02 3.72 -3.57
C THR A 220 -23.02 4.87 -3.79
N ARG A 221 -22.24 5.21 -2.76
CA ARG A 221 -21.22 6.27 -2.81
C ARG A 221 -19.82 5.68 -2.70
N LEU A 222 -19.02 5.87 -3.73
CA LEU A 222 -17.59 5.54 -3.75
C LEU A 222 -16.78 6.77 -3.34
N GLY A 223 -16.16 6.72 -2.17
CA GLY A 223 -15.37 7.81 -1.62
C GLY A 223 -16.18 8.90 -0.93
N GLU A 224 -15.46 9.86 -0.35
CA GLU A 224 -16.00 11.04 0.31
C GLU A 224 -15.03 12.22 0.12
N LEU A 225 -15.57 13.43 -0.06
CA LEU A 225 -14.74 14.64 -0.18
C LEU A 225 -13.91 14.86 1.08
N GLU A 226 -12.70 15.39 0.94
CA GLU A 226 -11.76 15.67 2.03
C GLU A 226 -11.24 14.44 2.79
N LYS A 227 -11.75 13.23 2.50
CA LYS A 227 -11.28 11.96 3.07
C LYS A 227 -10.65 11.04 2.04
N THR A 228 -11.25 10.97 0.85
CA THR A 228 -10.75 10.15 -0.26
C THR A 228 -9.84 10.98 -1.14
N GLU A 229 -8.54 10.68 -1.10
CA GLU A 229 -7.53 11.38 -1.90
C GLU A 229 -7.61 10.96 -3.38
N THR A 230 -7.77 9.66 -3.63
CA THR A 230 -7.72 9.12 -4.98
C THR A 230 -8.75 8.02 -5.19
N VAL A 231 -9.56 8.18 -6.23
CA VAL A 231 -10.34 7.10 -6.83
C VAL A 231 -9.79 6.83 -8.22
N ARG A 232 -9.43 5.59 -8.51
CA ARG A 232 -8.97 5.18 -9.83
C ARG A 232 -9.73 3.96 -10.30
N ILE A 233 -10.32 4.07 -11.48
CA ILE A 233 -11.09 3.01 -12.13
C ILE A 233 -10.50 2.76 -13.52
N ILE A 234 -10.00 1.55 -13.75
CA ILE A 234 -9.63 1.05 -15.07
C ILE A 234 -10.83 0.26 -15.59
N GLY A 235 -11.49 0.74 -16.64
CA GLY A 235 -12.73 0.16 -17.16
C GLY A 235 -13.81 1.21 -17.40
N ASN A 236 -14.96 0.75 -17.89
CA ASN A 236 -16.11 1.63 -18.10
C ASN A 236 -16.90 1.79 -16.79
N VAL A 237 -17.53 2.94 -16.61
CA VAL A 237 -18.34 3.24 -15.43
C VAL A 237 -19.78 3.53 -15.85
N GLN A 238 -20.73 2.87 -15.18
CA GLN A 238 -22.14 3.18 -15.26
C GLN A 238 -22.63 3.63 -13.89
N LEU A 239 -23.05 4.88 -13.79
CA LEU A 239 -23.69 5.41 -12.59
C LEU A 239 -25.20 5.41 -12.84
N ASN A 240 -25.86 4.32 -12.45
CA ASN A 240 -27.27 4.12 -12.69
C ASN A 240 -28.08 4.35 -11.41
N ARG A 241 -29.14 5.16 -11.48
CA ARG A 241 -30.24 5.21 -10.49
C ARG A 241 -29.85 5.59 -9.05
N GLY A 242 -30.65 6.49 -8.49
CA GLY A 242 -30.43 6.97 -7.14
C GLY A 242 -29.17 7.84 -7.10
N THR A 243 -28.89 8.45 -5.96
CA THR A 243 -27.81 9.45 -5.82
C THR A 243 -26.40 8.84 -5.83
N ALA A 244 -26.17 7.87 -6.72
CA ALA A 244 -24.91 7.17 -6.91
C ALA A 244 -23.81 8.20 -7.16
N ALA A 245 -22.71 8.06 -6.41
CA ALA A 245 -21.68 9.08 -6.41
C ALA A 245 -20.28 8.50 -6.43
N ILE A 246 -19.38 9.17 -7.16
CA ILE A 246 -17.93 8.98 -7.02
C ILE A 246 -17.35 10.30 -6.51
N LEU A 247 -16.75 10.25 -5.32
CA LEU A 247 -16.25 11.39 -4.59
C LEU A 247 -14.78 11.21 -4.24
N GLY A 248 -13.99 12.28 -4.35
CA GLY A 248 -12.61 12.30 -3.89
C GLY A 248 -11.84 13.48 -4.44
N ASP A 249 -10.62 13.72 -3.96
CA ASP A 249 -9.80 14.84 -4.41
C ASP A 249 -9.41 14.67 -5.88
N THR A 250 -8.86 13.51 -6.25
CA THR A 250 -8.52 13.19 -7.64
C THR A 250 -9.21 11.90 -8.10
N ILE A 251 -9.93 12.00 -9.22
CA ILE A 251 -10.71 10.89 -9.79
C ILE A 251 -10.18 10.59 -11.19
N TYR A 252 -9.81 9.33 -11.43
CA TYR A 252 -9.33 8.83 -12.71
C TYR A 252 -10.22 7.69 -13.20
N ILE A 253 -10.77 7.81 -14.41
CA ILE A 253 -11.54 6.76 -15.06
C ILE A 253 -10.96 6.53 -16.45
N SER A 254 -10.46 5.33 -16.75
CA SER A 254 -9.80 5.07 -18.04
C SER A 254 -10.79 4.91 -19.20
N GLY A 255 -12.00 4.43 -18.92
CA GLY A 255 -13.01 4.10 -19.93
C GLY A 255 -14.11 5.15 -20.07
N ASN A 256 -15.21 4.72 -20.68
CA ASN A 256 -16.41 5.53 -20.86
C ASN A 256 -17.18 5.70 -19.54
N VAL A 257 -17.85 6.83 -19.37
CA VAL A 257 -18.73 7.09 -18.23
C VAL A 257 -20.15 7.36 -18.75
N THR A 258 -21.12 6.60 -18.24
CA THR A 258 -22.53 6.83 -18.48
C THR A 258 -23.23 7.19 -17.18
N PHE A 259 -23.94 8.31 -17.17
CA PHE A 259 -24.76 8.75 -16.05
C PHE A 259 -26.24 8.46 -16.32
N ASP A 260 -26.97 8.12 -15.26
CA ASP A 260 -28.42 7.99 -15.28
C ASP A 260 -29.05 8.34 -13.93
N ASN A 261 -30.13 9.12 -13.98
CA ASN A 261 -31.06 9.42 -12.90
C ASN A 261 -30.42 10.05 -11.64
N GLY A 262 -29.71 11.17 -11.81
CA GLY A 262 -29.23 12.03 -10.72
C GLY A 262 -27.87 11.62 -10.15
N ALA A 263 -27.09 10.88 -10.93
CA ALA A 263 -25.76 10.44 -10.55
C ALA A 263 -24.73 11.59 -10.55
N VAL A 264 -23.72 11.51 -9.68
CA VAL A 264 -22.73 12.58 -9.51
C VAL A 264 -21.29 12.06 -9.47
N ILE A 265 -20.39 12.69 -10.21
CA ILE A 265 -18.95 12.63 -9.93
C ILE A 265 -18.52 13.99 -9.38
N LYS A 266 -17.89 14.00 -8.21
CA LYS A 266 -17.42 15.26 -7.61
C LYS A 266 -16.03 15.14 -7.01
N GLY A 267 -15.15 16.05 -7.38
CA GLY A 267 -13.79 16.12 -6.84
C GLY A 267 -13.09 17.44 -7.10
N LYS A 268 -11.79 17.53 -6.79
CA LYS A 268 -10.98 18.70 -7.18
C LYS A 268 -10.51 18.55 -8.63
N LYS A 269 -10.11 17.34 -9.01
CA LYS A 269 -9.67 16.99 -10.35
C LYS A 269 -10.33 15.70 -10.84
N VAL A 270 -10.96 15.75 -12.00
CA VAL A 270 -11.61 14.60 -12.65
C VAL A 270 -11.00 14.37 -14.02
N ILE A 271 -10.56 13.15 -14.29
CA ILE A 271 -9.96 12.76 -15.56
C ILE A 271 -10.66 11.51 -16.10
N ILE A 272 -11.19 11.62 -17.32
CA ILE A 272 -11.93 10.56 -18.01
C ILE A 272 -11.28 10.30 -19.37
N GLY A 273 -10.81 9.07 -19.56
CA GLY A 273 -10.11 8.60 -20.76
C GLY A 273 -11.03 8.19 -21.93
N GLY A 274 -12.35 8.11 -21.69
CA GLY A 274 -13.34 7.74 -22.69
C GLY A 274 -14.40 8.81 -22.94
N ASN A 275 -15.50 8.38 -23.55
CA ASN A 275 -16.69 9.19 -23.80
C ASN A 275 -17.49 9.41 -22.50
N VAL A 276 -18.16 10.55 -22.39
CA VAL A 276 -19.08 10.87 -21.30
C VAL A 276 -20.48 11.04 -21.86
N THR A 277 -21.43 10.28 -21.33
CA THR A 277 -22.85 10.37 -21.72
C THR A 277 -23.71 10.68 -20.50
N PHE A 278 -24.42 11.81 -20.54
CA PHE A 278 -25.46 12.14 -19.58
C PHE A 278 -26.81 11.70 -20.15
N LYS A 279 -27.66 11.04 -19.34
CA LYS A 279 -29.01 10.63 -19.74
C LYS A 279 -30.10 11.53 -19.17
N ASN A 280 -29.79 12.34 -18.15
CA ASN A 280 -30.72 13.27 -17.51
C ASN A 280 -30.06 14.62 -17.23
N SER A 281 -30.88 15.66 -17.07
CA SER A 281 -30.41 17.02 -16.71
C SER A 281 -29.89 17.12 -15.27
N SER A 282 -30.26 16.16 -14.40
CA SER A 282 -29.82 16.10 -13.01
C SER A 282 -28.46 15.45 -12.81
N ASP A 283 -27.93 14.75 -13.82
CA ASP A 283 -26.63 14.08 -13.78
C ASP A 283 -25.50 15.11 -13.80
N LYS A 284 -24.44 14.94 -12.98
CA LYS A 284 -23.41 15.99 -12.83
C LYS A 284 -21.98 15.48 -12.70
N ILE A 285 -21.05 16.20 -13.33
CA ILE A 285 -19.63 16.23 -12.97
C ILE A 285 -19.32 17.60 -12.37
N THR A 286 -18.84 17.63 -11.14
CA THR A 286 -18.41 18.86 -10.45
C THR A 286 -16.94 18.78 -10.05
N ALA A 287 -16.08 19.61 -10.64
CA ALA A 287 -14.68 19.71 -10.21
C ALA A 287 -14.00 21.02 -10.62
N ASP A 288 -12.86 21.35 -10.02
CA ASP A 288 -12.08 22.54 -10.40
C ASP A 288 -11.47 22.35 -11.80
N GLU A 289 -11.01 21.14 -12.09
CA GLU A 289 -10.45 20.71 -13.37
C GLU A 289 -11.08 19.40 -13.84
N ILE A 290 -11.58 19.41 -15.08
CA ILE A 290 -12.23 18.26 -15.71
C ILE A 290 -11.54 18.00 -17.05
N TYR A 291 -10.93 16.84 -17.21
CA TYR A 291 -10.28 16.40 -18.45
C TYR A 291 -11.08 15.25 -19.05
N VAL A 292 -11.54 15.41 -20.29
CA VAL A 292 -12.22 14.35 -21.03
C VAL A 292 -11.57 14.23 -22.39
N THR A 293 -11.04 13.04 -22.71
CA THR A 293 -10.36 12.77 -23.99
C THR A 293 -11.33 12.30 -25.07
N GLY A 294 -12.47 11.74 -24.68
CA GLY A 294 -13.53 11.34 -25.60
C GLY A 294 -14.57 12.44 -25.88
N THR A 295 -15.65 12.05 -26.52
CA THR A 295 -16.81 12.91 -26.78
C THR A 295 -17.67 13.08 -25.53
N ILE A 296 -18.28 14.26 -25.39
CA ILE A 296 -19.23 14.56 -24.30
C ILE A 296 -20.61 14.77 -24.90
N LYS A 297 -21.57 13.89 -24.56
CA LYS A 297 -22.99 14.04 -24.89
C LYS A 297 -23.73 14.63 -23.69
N LYS A 298 -23.89 15.96 -23.69
CA LYS A 298 -24.65 16.70 -22.68
C LYS A 298 -26.14 16.72 -23.01
N ILE A 299 -26.97 16.87 -21.98
CA ILE A 299 -28.40 17.15 -22.10
C ILE A 299 -28.70 18.57 -21.60
N ASP A 300 -27.96 19.01 -20.59
CA ASP A 300 -28.10 20.32 -19.97
C ASP A 300 -26.72 20.98 -19.76
N ASN A 301 -26.69 22.32 -19.77
CA ASN A 301 -25.45 23.07 -19.52
C ASN A 301 -24.89 22.82 -18.11
N GLY A 302 -25.76 22.51 -17.15
CA GLY A 302 -25.42 22.19 -15.76
C GLY A 302 -24.88 20.77 -15.53
N ASN A 303 -24.82 19.90 -16.56
CA ASN A 303 -24.23 18.56 -16.40
C ASN A 303 -22.73 18.61 -16.07
N ILE A 304 -22.03 19.67 -16.44
CA ILE A 304 -20.60 19.87 -16.13
C ILE A 304 -20.43 21.22 -15.44
N VAL A 305 -19.91 21.19 -14.22
CA VAL A 305 -19.61 22.37 -13.41
C VAL A 305 -18.13 22.36 -13.06
N GLY A 306 -17.35 23.20 -13.75
CA GLY A 306 -15.90 23.21 -13.63
C GLY A 306 -15.18 23.74 -14.85
N ARG A 307 -13.85 23.86 -14.78
CA ARG A 307 -13.04 24.13 -15.98
C ARG A 307 -12.86 22.84 -16.76
N LEU A 308 -13.47 22.79 -17.95
CA LEU A 308 -13.41 21.66 -18.86
C LEU A 308 -12.24 21.81 -19.84
N PHE A 309 -11.44 20.76 -19.95
CA PHE A 309 -10.34 20.62 -20.90
C PHE A 309 -10.63 19.45 -21.84
N ASN A 310 -10.83 19.76 -23.12
CA ASN A 310 -11.09 18.78 -24.19
C ASN A 310 -9.78 18.30 -24.86
N SER A 311 -8.69 18.21 -24.09
CA SER A 311 -7.39 17.78 -24.58
C SER A 311 -6.84 16.69 -23.70
N ASN A 312 -6.03 15.79 -24.28
CA ASN A 312 -5.27 14.80 -23.52
C ASN A 312 -4.59 15.51 -22.33
N PRO A 313 -4.76 15.02 -21.09
CA PRO A 313 -4.07 15.59 -19.96
C PRO A 313 -2.55 15.62 -20.26
N PRO A 314 -1.83 16.70 -19.92
CA PRO A 314 -0.40 16.76 -20.12
C PRO A 314 0.26 15.62 -19.32
N GLY A 315 0.89 14.70 -20.06
CA GLY A 315 1.42 13.44 -19.55
C GLY A 315 0.40 12.30 -19.72
N LYS A 316 0.80 11.20 -20.37
CA LYS A 316 0.11 9.92 -20.20
C LYS A 316 0.00 9.72 -18.69
N ILE A 317 -1.21 9.66 -18.16
CA ILE A 317 -1.40 9.27 -16.78
C ILE A 317 -1.06 7.79 -16.74
N GLU A 318 0.20 7.50 -16.45
CA GLU A 318 0.61 6.16 -16.07
C GLU A 318 -0.10 5.86 -14.76
N ILE A 319 -1.09 4.98 -14.88
CA ILE A 319 -1.70 4.32 -13.75
C ILE A 319 -0.65 3.35 -13.24
N PRO A 320 -0.05 3.51 -12.05
CA PRO A 320 0.80 2.47 -11.48
C PRO A 320 0.09 1.12 -11.58
N VAL A 321 0.69 0.23 -12.36
CA VAL A 321 0.24 -1.15 -12.61
C VAL A 321 0.85 -2.09 -11.57
N ASP A 322 1.61 -1.57 -10.61
CA ASP A 322 2.28 -2.32 -9.53
C ASP A 322 1.29 -2.82 -8.46
N ILE A 323 0.11 -3.25 -8.90
CA ILE A 323 -0.71 -4.18 -8.15
C ILE A 323 -0.06 -5.55 -8.35
N PRO A 324 0.30 -6.28 -7.29
CA PRO A 324 0.68 -7.68 -7.42
C PRO A 324 -0.41 -8.40 -8.23
N ILE A 325 -0.08 -8.78 -9.47
CA ILE A 325 -1.04 -9.45 -10.37
C ILE A 325 -1.24 -10.89 -9.88
N LEU A 326 -0.28 -11.42 -9.12
CA LEU A 326 -0.39 -12.74 -8.52
C LEU A 326 -1.16 -12.64 -7.19
N PRO A 327 -2.26 -13.39 -7.04
CA PRO A 327 -2.89 -13.53 -5.74
C PRO A 327 -1.87 -14.14 -4.77
N PRO A 328 -1.86 -13.70 -3.51
CA PRO A 328 -0.92 -14.20 -2.52
C PRO A 328 -1.04 -15.71 -2.36
N SER A 329 0.09 -16.35 -2.10
CA SER A 329 0.14 -17.80 -1.98
C SER A 329 0.18 -18.25 -0.51
N PHE A 330 -0.22 -19.49 -0.28
CA PHE A 330 -0.15 -20.08 1.05
C PHE A 330 1.30 -20.39 1.46
N ARG A 331 1.51 -20.45 2.77
CA ARG A 331 2.61 -21.24 3.33
C ARG A 331 2.30 -22.73 3.14
N GLU A 332 3.30 -23.59 3.31
CA GLU A 332 3.05 -25.03 3.36
C GLU A 332 2.14 -25.37 4.55
N ASP A 333 1.28 -26.38 4.42
CA ASP A 333 0.28 -26.70 5.45
C ASP A 333 0.91 -26.96 6.83
N SER A 334 2.09 -27.59 6.86
CA SER A 334 2.89 -27.87 8.06
C SER A 334 3.41 -26.59 8.76
N TRP A 335 3.55 -25.49 8.02
CA TRP A 335 4.00 -24.21 8.57
C TRP A 335 2.97 -23.66 9.55
N TYR A 336 1.67 -23.83 9.25
CA TYR A 336 0.58 -23.29 10.08
C TYR A 336 0.57 -23.92 11.47
N SER A 337 0.58 -25.25 11.56
CA SER A 337 0.64 -25.95 12.86
C SER A 337 1.91 -25.60 13.63
N THR A 338 3.06 -25.52 12.95
CA THR A 338 4.35 -25.11 13.56
C THR A 338 4.35 -23.67 14.07
N ASN A 339 3.49 -22.80 13.51
CA ASN A 339 3.35 -21.40 13.91
C ASN A 339 2.11 -21.12 14.76
N GLY A 340 1.53 -22.15 15.37
CA GLY A 340 0.46 -22.04 16.37
C GLY A 340 -0.91 -21.77 15.78
N TYR A 341 -1.13 -22.12 14.51
CA TYR A 341 -2.48 -22.15 13.93
C TYR A 341 -3.16 -23.47 14.26
N GLU A 342 -4.40 -23.37 14.70
CA GLU A 342 -5.29 -24.51 14.84
C GLU A 342 -5.80 -24.95 13.46
N VAL A 343 -5.59 -26.22 13.12
CA VAL A 343 -5.99 -26.78 11.82
C VAL A 343 -7.41 -27.31 11.91
N THR A 344 -8.36 -26.60 11.31
CA THR A 344 -9.79 -26.90 11.45
C THR A 344 -10.66 -26.18 10.41
N SER A 345 -11.82 -26.76 10.09
CA SER A 345 -12.77 -26.21 9.10
C SER A 345 -14.09 -25.70 9.70
N SER A 346 -14.34 -25.90 11.00
CA SER A 346 -15.47 -25.28 11.71
C SER A 346 -15.27 -25.38 13.22
N VAL A 347 -15.08 -24.25 13.91
CA VAL A 347 -14.98 -24.24 15.39
C VAL A 347 -15.49 -22.93 15.95
N ASN A 348 -15.88 -22.99 17.22
CA ASN A 348 -15.90 -21.82 18.09
C ASN A 348 -14.46 -21.35 18.39
N PHE A 349 -14.14 -20.09 18.12
CA PHE A 349 -12.84 -19.52 18.42
C PHE A 349 -12.91 -18.38 19.46
N SER A 350 -11.77 -18.10 20.08
CA SER A 350 -11.59 -17.07 21.10
C SER A 350 -10.80 -15.87 20.57
N ASP A 351 -10.54 -14.90 21.43
CA ASP A 351 -9.62 -13.82 21.10
C ASP A 351 -8.21 -14.36 20.84
N ASN A 352 -7.48 -13.71 19.95
CA ASN A 352 -6.12 -14.07 19.53
C ASN A 352 -6.00 -15.43 18.81
N SER A 353 -7.13 -16.05 18.43
CA SER A 353 -7.10 -17.33 17.71
C SER A 353 -6.44 -17.19 16.34
N LYS A 354 -5.60 -18.18 16.01
CA LYS A 354 -4.99 -18.37 14.70
C LYS A 354 -5.54 -19.66 14.11
N ILE A 355 -6.19 -19.59 12.96
CA ILE A 355 -6.95 -20.69 12.38
C ILE A 355 -6.48 -20.92 10.96
N PHE A 356 -6.23 -22.18 10.62
CA PHE A 356 -5.97 -22.62 9.25
C PHE A 356 -6.98 -23.70 8.86
N SER A 357 -7.80 -23.42 7.84
CA SER A 357 -8.69 -24.42 7.24
C SER A 357 -8.07 -24.95 5.94
N PRO A 358 -7.84 -26.28 5.84
CA PRO A 358 -7.39 -26.90 4.59
C PRO A 358 -8.49 -26.95 3.52
N SER A 359 -9.71 -26.53 3.86
CA SER A 359 -10.86 -26.39 2.96
C SER A 359 -11.54 -25.03 3.20
N SER A 360 -12.87 -24.93 3.11
CA SER A 360 -13.60 -23.74 3.54
C SER A 360 -13.68 -23.65 5.07
N PHE A 361 -13.81 -22.44 5.60
CA PHE A 361 -14.03 -22.19 7.03
C PHE A 361 -15.42 -21.59 7.24
N THR A 362 -16.23 -22.23 8.07
CA THR A 362 -17.59 -21.75 8.37
C THR A 362 -17.84 -21.73 9.87
N VAL A 363 -18.32 -20.58 10.35
CA VAL A 363 -18.83 -20.43 11.71
C VAL A 363 -20.28 -20.91 11.78
N LYS A 364 -20.55 -21.90 12.63
CA LYS A 364 -21.86 -22.54 12.75
C LYS A 364 -22.74 -21.92 13.83
N ASP A 365 -22.14 -21.48 14.92
CA ASP A 365 -22.84 -20.97 16.11
C ASP A 365 -22.67 -19.46 16.27
N TRP A 366 -23.50 -18.85 17.11
CA TRP A 366 -23.38 -17.42 17.38
C TRP A 366 -22.09 -17.08 18.14
N HIS A 367 -21.43 -16.00 17.74
CA HIS A 367 -20.25 -15.47 18.40
C HIS A 367 -20.47 -14.08 18.97
N SER A 368 -20.02 -13.89 20.21
CA SER A 368 -19.79 -12.57 20.79
C SER A 368 -18.59 -11.88 20.14
N ASN A 369 -18.32 -10.63 20.52
CA ASN A 369 -17.16 -9.88 20.03
C ASN A 369 -15.87 -10.72 20.09
N LYS A 370 -15.07 -10.63 19.01
CA LYS A 370 -13.77 -11.29 18.90
C LYS A 370 -12.68 -10.32 18.46
N GLN A 371 -11.52 -10.44 19.08
CA GLN A 371 -10.39 -9.58 18.81
C GLN A 371 -9.15 -10.35 18.34
N ASN A 372 -8.42 -9.74 17.42
CA ASN A 372 -7.13 -10.21 16.92
C ASN A 372 -7.17 -11.65 16.37
N VAL A 373 -8.19 -11.98 15.57
CA VAL A 373 -8.35 -13.32 15.01
C VAL A 373 -7.72 -13.38 13.62
N ILE A 374 -6.91 -14.41 13.36
CA ILE A 374 -6.32 -14.64 12.03
C ILE A 374 -6.92 -15.92 11.47
N ILE A 375 -7.68 -15.82 10.38
CA ILE A 375 -8.32 -16.96 9.71
C ILE A 375 -7.76 -17.10 8.31
N ILE A 376 -7.15 -18.26 8.05
CA ILE A 376 -6.57 -18.66 6.77
C ILE A 376 -7.42 -19.81 6.23
N SER A 377 -7.91 -19.71 5.00
CA SER A 377 -8.76 -20.74 4.39
C SER A 377 -8.29 -21.04 2.97
N LYS A 378 -8.18 -22.33 2.62
CA LYS A 378 -7.95 -22.75 1.24
C LYS A 378 -9.19 -22.60 0.34
N GLY A 379 -10.37 -22.59 0.95
CA GLY A 379 -11.65 -22.31 0.30
C GLY A 379 -12.22 -20.96 0.72
N ASP A 380 -13.53 -20.92 0.95
CA ASP A 380 -14.23 -19.72 1.39
C ASP A 380 -14.10 -19.50 2.91
N ILE A 381 -14.33 -18.28 3.37
CA ILE A 381 -14.52 -17.94 4.79
C ILE A 381 -15.93 -17.41 4.96
N THR A 382 -16.73 -18.05 5.80
CA THR A 382 -18.14 -17.71 6.03
C THR A 382 -18.39 -17.44 7.52
N LEU A 383 -18.54 -16.16 7.86
CA LEU A 383 -18.70 -15.63 9.22
C LEU A 383 -20.08 -14.99 9.38
N GLU A 384 -21.14 -15.79 9.23
CA GLU A 384 -22.51 -15.28 9.18
C GLU A 384 -23.21 -15.17 10.54
N LYS A 385 -22.58 -15.69 11.59
CA LYS A 385 -23.18 -15.85 12.92
C LYS A 385 -22.62 -14.87 13.95
N PHE A 386 -22.29 -13.65 13.53
CA PHE A 386 -21.85 -12.58 14.44
C PHE A 386 -23.02 -11.67 14.86
N GLY A 387 -24.04 -11.48 14.03
CA GLY A 387 -25.20 -10.66 14.38
C GLY A 387 -24.76 -9.24 14.81
N GLY A 388 -25.10 -8.84 16.04
CA GLY A 388 -24.69 -7.55 16.61
C GLY A 388 -23.23 -7.44 17.08
N SER A 389 -22.41 -8.46 16.86
CA SER A 389 -21.04 -8.54 17.38
C SER A 389 -19.99 -7.98 16.41
N ASP A 390 -18.85 -7.61 16.98
CA ASP A 390 -17.69 -7.05 16.30
C ASP A 390 -16.58 -8.11 16.12
N LEU A 391 -15.83 -8.01 15.02
CA LEU A 391 -14.66 -8.85 14.75
C LEU A 391 -13.45 -7.97 14.39
N THR A 392 -12.30 -8.22 15.01
CA THR A 392 -11.02 -7.64 14.56
C THR A 392 -10.03 -8.72 14.15
N GLY A 393 -9.31 -8.53 13.05
CA GLY A 393 -8.42 -9.58 12.56
C GLY A 393 -7.98 -9.55 11.10
N ILE A 394 -7.45 -10.68 10.65
CA ILE A 394 -7.08 -10.94 9.25
C ILE A 394 -7.92 -12.10 8.72
N LEU A 395 -8.57 -11.90 7.58
CA LEU A 395 -9.30 -12.92 6.84
C LEU A 395 -8.62 -13.15 5.50
N PHE A 396 -8.06 -14.35 5.30
CA PHE A 396 -7.25 -14.69 4.13
C PHE A 396 -7.81 -15.92 3.42
N ALA A 397 -8.41 -15.69 2.25
CA ALA A 397 -9.00 -16.69 1.36
C ALA A 397 -8.54 -16.43 -0.11
N PRO A 398 -7.26 -16.63 -0.45
CA PRO A 398 -6.69 -16.24 -1.75
C PRO A 398 -7.23 -17.04 -2.93
N ASN A 399 -7.99 -18.11 -2.69
CA ASN A 399 -8.70 -18.89 -3.72
C ASN A 399 -10.22 -18.87 -3.55
N GLY A 400 -10.73 -18.18 -2.52
CA GLY A 400 -12.14 -18.16 -2.16
C GLY A 400 -12.68 -16.74 -2.00
N LYS A 401 -13.88 -16.65 -1.46
CA LYS A 401 -14.51 -15.40 -1.00
C LYS A 401 -14.58 -15.33 0.52
N VAL A 402 -14.76 -14.13 1.04
CA VAL A 402 -15.06 -13.89 2.45
C VAL A 402 -16.47 -13.33 2.56
N THR A 403 -17.33 -13.99 3.33
CA THR A 403 -18.66 -13.49 3.70
C THR A 403 -18.67 -13.17 5.19
N PHE A 404 -19.03 -11.93 5.55
CA PHE A 404 -19.13 -11.49 6.94
C PHE A 404 -20.52 -10.89 7.20
N LYS A 405 -21.21 -11.39 8.24
CA LYS A 405 -22.47 -10.82 8.73
C LYS A 405 -22.37 -10.58 10.24
N GLY A 406 -21.79 -9.45 10.57
CA GLY A 406 -21.66 -8.92 11.92
C GLY A 406 -21.89 -7.41 11.94
N LYS A 407 -21.85 -6.79 13.12
CA LYS A 407 -22.02 -5.34 13.26
C LYS A 407 -20.83 -4.58 12.72
N SER A 408 -19.62 -5.01 13.06
CA SER A 408 -18.41 -4.38 12.53
C SER A 408 -17.27 -5.36 12.30
N PHE A 409 -16.47 -5.07 11.28
CA PHE A 409 -15.20 -5.72 11.01
C PHE A 409 -14.09 -4.67 11.02
N ASN A 410 -13.03 -4.89 11.78
CA ASN A 410 -11.85 -4.04 11.79
C ASN A 410 -10.59 -4.86 11.48
N GLY A 411 -10.01 -4.67 10.29
CA GLY A 411 -8.88 -5.48 9.91
C GLY A 411 -8.63 -5.57 8.41
N VAL A 412 -8.00 -6.67 8.00
CA VAL A 412 -7.56 -6.93 6.63
C VAL A 412 -8.29 -8.13 6.04
N VAL A 413 -8.86 -7.97 4.85
CA VAL A 413 -9.51 -9.01 4.05
C VAL A 413 -8.77 -9.19 2.73
N ILE A 414 -8.32 -10.41 2.48
CA ILE A 414 -7.65 -10.81 1.25
C ILE A 414 -8.42 -12.00 0.71
N ALA A 415 -9.22 -11.78 -0.33
CA ALA A 415 -10.13 -12.78 -0.86
C ALA A 415 -10.25 -12.66 -2.38
N LYS A 416 -9.73 -13.64 -3.12
CA LYS A 416 -9.72 -13.57 -4.60
C LYS A 416 -11.12 -13.39 -5.17
N ASN A 417 -12.09 -14.13 -4.68
CA ASN A 417 -13.47 -14.06 -5.18
C ASN A 417 -14.28 -12.93 -4.53
N GLY A 418 -13.65 -12.08 -3.70
CA GLY A 418 -14.22 -10.87 -3.16
C GLY A 418 -14.62 -10.93 -1.70
N PHE A 419 -15.02 -9.77 -1.18
CA PHE A 419 -15.50 -9.57 0.19
C PHE A 419 -16.98 -9.18 0.16
N PHE A 420 -17.80 -9.92 0.90
CA PHE A 420 -19.25 -9.80 0.91
C PHE A 420 -19.74 -9.47 2.31
N THR A 421 -20.39 -8.33 2.44
CA THR A 421 -21.10 -7.91 3.65
C THR A 421 -22.58 -7.80 3.37
N ASN A 422 -23.43 -8.14 4.34
CA ASN A 422 -24.88 -8.00 4.21
C ASN A 422 -25.45 -7.31 5.44
N GLY A 423 -26.34 -6.35 5.22
CA GLY A 423 -27.01 -5.57 6.26
C GLY A 423 -26.34 -4.23 6.50
N GLU A 424 -26.13 -3.88 7.76
CA GLU A 424 -25.54 -2.60 8.19
C GLU A 424 -24.16 -2.86 8.81
N THR A 425 -23.21 -3.37 8.00
CA THR A 425 -21.85 -3.65 8.50
C THR A 425 -20.99 -2.40 8.44
N LYS A 426 -20.30 -2.09 9.55
CA LYS A 426 -19.21 -1.11 9.56
C LYS A 426 -17.86 -1.80 9.37
N VAL A 427 -17.20 -1.53 8.26
CA VAL A 427 -15.85 -2.01 7.96
C VAL A 427 -14.85 -0.89 8.23
N THR A 428 -13.86 -1.14 9.09
CA THR A 428 -12.82 -0.17 9.44
C THR A 428 -11.46 -0.71 9.05
N PHE A 429 -10.64 0.16 8.46
CA PHE A 429 -9.25 -0.14 8.16
C PHE A 429 -8.40 -0.31 9.42
N THR A 430 -7.55 -1.34 9.43
CA THR A 430 -6.38 -1.45 10.31
C THR A 430 -5.21 -2.01 9.50
N ASN A 431 -4.00 -1.46 9.67
CA ASN A 431 -2.81 -1.94 8.96
C ASN A 431 -2.48 -3.38 9.39
N VAL A 432 -1.98 -4.19 8.46
CA VAL A 432 -1.62 -5.59 8.70
C VAL A 432 -0.58 -5.75 9.82
N ASP A 433 0.27 -4.75 10.04
CA ASP A 433 1.29 -4.76 11.09
C ASP A 433 0.72 -4.61 12.51
N GLU A 434 -0.56 -4.29 12.66
CA GLU A 434 -1.24 -4.36 13.96
C GLU A 434 -1.50 -5.80 14.41
N PHE A 435 -1.71 -6.71 13.45
CA PHE A 435 -1.94 -8.13 13.73
C PHE A 435 -0.66 -8.97 13.59
N ILE A 436 0.25 -8.58 12.70
CA ILE A 436 1.49 -9.32 12.40
C ILE A 436 2.69 -8.38 12.56
N LYS A 437 3.34 -8.43 13.73
CA LYS A 437 4.51 -7.58 14.04
C LYS A 437 5.81 -8.04 13.36
N ASN A 438 5.92 -9.33 13.01
CA ASN A 438 7.08 -9.90 12.32
C ASN A 438 6.66 -10.40 10.92
N PRO A 439 7.19 -9.84 9.82
CA PRO A 439 6.91 -10.29 8.46
C PRO A 439 7.14 -11.79 8.22
N ASP A 440 8.14 -12.40 8.87
CA ASP A 440 8.43 -13.84 8.73
C ASP A 440 7.32 -14.73 9.32
N LYS A 441 6.50 -14.15 10.22
CA LYS A 441 5.32 -14.77 10.80
C LYS A 441 4.05 -14.54 9.96
N ALA A 442 4.16 -13.89 8.80
CA ALA A 442 3.03 -13.71 7.91
C ALA A 442 2.55 -15.08 7.36
N PRO A 443 1.24 -15.37 7.45
CA PRO A 443 0.65 -16.65 7.02
C PRO A 443 0.56 -16.84 5.50
N PHE A 444 1.06 -15.88 4.75
CA PHE A 444 1.05 -15.83 3.29
C PHE A 444 2.43 -15.44 2.77
N LYS A 445 2.69 -15.78 1.51
CA LYS A 445 3.90 -15.44 0.77
C LYS A 445 3.56 -14.45 -0.33
#